data_AF-A0AAW1V7T3-F1
#
_entry.id   AF-A0AAW1V7T3-F1
#
_cell.length_a   1.000
_cell.length_b   1.000
_cell.length_c   1.000
_cell.angle_alpha   90.00
_cell.angle_beta   90.00
_cell.angle_gamma   90.00
#
_symmetry.space_group_name_H-M   'P 1'
#
loop_
_entity.id
_entity.type
_entity.pdbx_description
1 polymer ?
#
loop_
_entity_poly.entity_id
_entity_poly.type
_entity_poly.pdbx_seq_one_letter_code
_entity_poly.pdbx_strand_id
1 'polypeptide(L)'
;MYQNETKFYKFNGYNGYHNCREARGGGTSIYVKNNLQQEEIESIYKNYVNIIGVKLTDFHLNIYAIYRSQKNKINDFLPKLEEIVTGKNNIIIGDININLNLKNTNKDIVSYKETVHSNFYKFLNKVRNTRCDKETKTNIDHVILPNKMTGKVDLQYTPISDHKK
;
A
#
# COMPACT_ATOMS: atom_id res chain seq x y z
N MET A 1 -3.80 11.82 8.91
CA MET A 1 -5.06 11.66 9.65
C MET A 1 -4.73 11.45 11.11
N TYR A 2 -5.30 12.28 11.98
CA TYR A 2 -5.20 12.11 13.42
C TYR A 2 -6.32 11.20 13.94
N GLN A 3 -6.08 10.54 15.07
CA GLN A 3 -7.04 9.57 15.63
C GLN A 3 -8.40 10.20 15.93
N ASN A 4 -8.42 11.43 16.45
CA ASN A 4 -9.63 12.17 16.77
C ASN A 4 -10.43 12.64 15.53
N GLU A 5 -9.82 12.59 14.35
CA GLU A 5 -10.47 12.96 13.08
C GLU A 5 -11.20 11.78 12.44
N THR A 6 -10.90 10.53 12.82
CA THR A 6 -11.51 9.31 12.23
C THR A 6 -13.04 9.33 12.22
N LYS A 7 -13.66 10.02 13.19
CA LYS A 7 -15.12 10.22 13.25
C LYS A 7 -15.71 10.95 12.05
N PHE A 8 -14.93 11.79 11.36
CA PHE A 8 -15.35 12.52 10.17
C PHE A 8 -15.22 11.69 8.88
N TYR A 9 -14.56 10.53 8.96
CA TYR A 9 -14.29 9.65 7.82
C TYR A 9 -15.19 8.41 7.81
N LYS A 10 -16.40 8.53 8.38
CA LYS A 10 -17.40 7.47 8.35
C LYS A 10 -18.19 7.54 7.06
N PHE A 11 -18.18 6.45 6.29
CA PHE A 11 -18.98 6.32 5.06
C PHE A 11 -20.11 5.32 5.25
N ASN A 12 -21.33 5.71 4.89
CA ASN A 12 -22.48 4.83 5.01
C ASN A 12 -22.29 3.53 4.20
N GLY A 13 -22.52 2.39 4.86
CA GLY A 13 -22.36 1.07 4.27
C GLY A 13 -20.91 0.57 4.17
N TYR A 14 -19.95 1.25 4.81
CA TYR A 14 -18.56 0.80 4.91
C TYR A 14 -18.06 0.78 6.35
N ASN A 15 -17.25 -0.22 6.66
CA ASN A 15 -16.41 -0.30 7.84
C ASN A 15 -15.04 0.28 7.49
N GLY A 16 -14.60 1.28 8.26
CA GLY A 16 -13.31 1.94 8.09
C GLY A 16 -12.29 1.42 9.10
N TYR A 17 -11.14 0.98 8.61
CA TYR A 17 -9.96 0.63 9.39
C TYR A 17 -8.93 1.72 9.19
N HIS A 18 -8.39 2.24 10.30
CA HIS A 18 -7.57 3.45 10.29
C HIS A 18 -6.30 3.22 11.09
N ASN A 19 -5.17 3.58 10.50
CA ASN A 19 -3.89 3.63 11.17
C ASN A 19 -3.40 5.08 11.10
N CYS A 20 -3.66 5.81 12.17
CA CYS A 20 -3.38 7.23 12.31
C CYS A 20 -1.95 7.47 12.83
N ARG A 21 -1.50 8.72 12.73
CA ARG A 21 -0.25 9.18 13.34
C ARG A 21 -0.56 10.23 14.40
N GLU A 22 0.32 10.36 15.38
CA GLU A 22 0.30 11.49 16.33
C GLU A 22 0.83 12.79 15.71
N ALA A 23 1.62 12.69 14.64
CA ALA A 23 2.19 13.82 13.91
C ALA A 23 1.47 14.09 12.59
N ARG A 24 1.59 15.32 12.09
CA ARG A 24 0.99 15.76 10.82
C ARG A 24 1.64 15.03 9.63
N GLY A 25 0.81 14.60 8.68
CA GLY A 25 1.26 13.99 7.41
C GLY A 25 1.38 12.47 7.47
N GLY A 26 0.55 11.79 6.67
CA GLY A 26 0.47 10.33 6.56
C GLY A 26 -0.73 9.72 7.26
N GLY A 27 -0.67 8.40 7.43
CA GLY A 27 -1.78 7.57 7.87
C GLY A 27 -2.36 6.78 6.70
N THR A 28 -2.93 5.62 7.02
CA THR A 28 -3.55 4.74 6.03
C THR A 28 -4.99 4.47 6.42
N SER A 29 -5.84 4.12 5.45
CA SER A 29 -7.19 3.63 5.73
C SER A 29 -7.61 2.59 4.72
N ILE A 30 -8.36 1.59 5.18
CA ILE A 30 -9.07 0.63 4.33
C ILE A 30 -10.56 0.78 4.63
N TYR A 31 -11.38 0.87 3.58
CA TYR A 31 -12.83 0.85 3.70
C TYR A 31 -13.38 -0.38 3.00
N VAL A 32 -14.17 -1.16 3.72
CA VAL A 32 -14.74 -2.41 3.23
C VAL A 32 -16.24 -2.34 3.40
N LYS A 33 -17.00 -2.80 2.40
CA LYS A 33 -18.47 -2.84 2.48
C LYS A 33 -18.95 -3.68 3.66
N ASN A 34 -19.99 -3.22 4.35
CA ASN A 34 -20.51 -3.86 5.57
C ASN A 34 -21.07 -5.27 5.34
N ASN A 35 -21.47 -5.59 4.11
CA ASN A 35 -22.00 -6.90 3.76
C ASN A 35 -20.91 -7.95 3.48
N LEU A 36 -19.63 -7.58 3.50
CA LEU A 36 -18.51 -8.52 3.40
C LEU A 36 -18.04 -8.89 4.80
N GLN A 37 -17.79 -10.18 5.04
CA GLN A 37 -17.18 -10.62 6.27
C GLN A 37 -15.68 -10.26 6.29
N GLN A 38 -15.25 -9.71 7.42
CA GLN A 38 -13.98 -9.02 7.51
C GLN A 38 -13.41 -8.99 8.92
N GLU A 39 -12.08 -8.98 9.01
CA GLU A 39 -11.32 -8.98 10.26
C GLU A 39 -10.07 -8.10 10.09
N GLU A 40 -9.82 -7.18 11.02
CA GLU A 40 -8.51 -6.50 11.06
C GLU A 40 -7.45 -7.50 11.53
N ILE A 41 -6.43 -7.72 10.70
CA ILE A 41 -5.33 -8.63 11.02
C ILE A 41 -4.06 -7.87 11.40
N GLU A 42 -3.97 -6.59 11.07
CA GLU A 42 -2.82 -5.75 11.40
C GLU A 42 -3.15 -4.26 11.39
N SER A 43 -2.62 -3.51 12.35
CA SER A 43 -2.63 -2.04 12.35
C SER A 43 -1.36 -1.53 13.03
N ILE A 44 -0.37 -1.13 12.25
CA ILE A 44 0.97 -0.76 12.74
C ILE A 44 1.38 0.60 12.20
N TYR A 45 1.86 1.44 13.11
CA TYR A 45 2.69 2.60 12.78
C TYR A 45 4.07 2.45 13.42
N LYS A 46 5.12 2.32 12.60
CA LYS A 46 6.51 2.23 13.08
C LYS A 46 7.47 2.83 12.08
N ASN A 47 8.47 3.58 12.54
CA ASN A 47 9.55 4.13 11.71
C ASN A 47 9.05 4.82 10.42
N TYR A 48 8.01 5.66 10.54
CA TYR A 48 7.38 6.37 9.41
C TYR A 48 6.68 5.49 8.35
N VAL A 49 6.33 4.25 8.71
CA VAL A 49 5.54 3.32 7.90
C VAL A 49 4.21 3.06 8.60
N ASN A 50 3.10 3.18 7.86
CA ASN A 50 1.75 2.82 8.30
C ASN A 50 1.29 1.61 7.51
N ILE A 51 0.81 0.59 8.22
CA ILE A 51 0.33 -0.66 7.65
C ILE A 51 -1.03 -0.96 8.26
N ILE A 52 -2.00 -1.28 7.42
CA ILE A 52 -3.28 -1.87 7.81
C ILE A 52 -3.44 -3.14 7.02
N GLY A 53 -3.74 -4.24 7.68
CA GLY A 53 -4.15 -5.49 7.08
C GLY A 53 -5.60 -5.78 7.44
N VAL A 54 -6.43 -6.05 6.44
CA VAL A 54 -7.79 -6.55 6.62
C VAL A 54 -7.95 -7.84 5.85
N LYS A 55 -8.42 -8.87 6.53
CA LYS A 55 -8.79 -10.15 5.92
C LYS A 55 -10.26 -10.10 5.52
N LEU A 56 -10.54 -10.41 4.26
CA LEU A 56 -11.89 -10.71 3.78
C LEU A 56 -12.11 -12.21 3.88
N THR A 57 -12.83 -12.65 4.92
CA THR A 57 -12.93 -14.07 5.27
C THR A 57 -13.67 -14.87 4.21
N ASP A 58 -14.70 -14.28 3.60
CA ASP A 58 -15.49 -14.89 2.51
C ASP A 58 -14.63 -15.28 1.29
N PHE A 59 -13.50 -14.60 1.10
CA PHE A 59 -12.61 -14.79 -0.05
C PHE A 59 -11.27 -15.44 0.31
N HIS A 60 -11.03 -15.72 1.59
CA HIS A 60 -9.70 -16.14 2.10
C HIS A 60 -8.56 -15.26 1.56
N LEU A 61 -8.80 -13.95 1.55
CA LEU A 61 -7.96 -12.92 0.93
C LEU A 61 -7.60 -11.87 1.96
N ASN A 62 -6.32 -11.46 1.99
CA ASN A 62 -5.87 -10.37 2.85
C ASN A 62 -5.54 -9.15 1.99
N ILE A 63 -5.97 -7.98 2.43
CA ILE A 63 -5.68 -6.69 1.80
C ILE A 63 -4.82 -5.89 2.77
N TYR A 64 -3.61 -5.55 2.33
CA TYR A 64 -2.69 -4.69 3.04
C TYR A 64 -2.64 -3.34 2.37
N ALA A 65 -2.95 -2.28 3.12
CA ALA A 65 -2.72 -0.92 2.71
C ALA A 65 -1.46 -0.40 3.42
N ILE A 66 -0.48 0.05 2.64
CA ILE A 66 0.82 0.53 3.15
C ILE A 66 1.05 1.97 2.70
N TYR A 67 1.39 2.82 3.66
CA TYR A 67 1.99 4.12 3.40
C TYR A 67 3.39 4.15 4.00
N ARG A 68 4.42 4.20 3.16
CA ARG A 68 5.81 4.37 3.58
C ARG A 68 6.25 5.80 3.26
N SER A 69 6.65 6.56 4.27
CA SER A 69 7.22 7.90 4.06
C SER A 69 8.61 7.81 3.42
N GLN A 70 8.96 8.81 2.60
CA GLN A 70 10.33 9.00 2.08
C GLN A 70 11.40 9.09 3.18
N LYS A 71 11.02 9.46 4.41
CA LYS A 71 11.92 9.53 5.58
C LYS A 71 12.34 8.17 6.13
N ASN A 72 11.57 7.12 5.86
CA ASN A 72 11.91 5.76 6.28
C ASN A 72 13.11 5.25 5.47
N LYS A 73 14.02 4.48 6.05
CA LYS A 73 15.09 3.81 5.27
C LYS A 73 14.55 2.51 4.70
N ILE A 74 14.81 2.23 3.41
CA ILE A 74 14.28 1.04 2.73
C ILE A 74 14.65 -0.25 3.49
N ASN A 75 15.88 -0.37 3.97
CA ASN A 75 16.33 -1.54 4.74
C ASN A 75 15.56 -1.77 6.05
N ASP A 76 14.94 -0.74 6.64
CA ASP A 76 14.10 -0.89 7.83
C ASP A 76 12.69 -1.37 7.46
N PHE A 77 12.27 -1.17 6.20
CA PHE A 77 10.96 -1.56 5.68
C PHE A 77 10.96 -2.96 5.07
N LEU A 78 12.04 -3.35 4.38
CA LEU A 78 12.11 -4.64 3.67
C LEU A 78 11.78 -5.86 4.53
N PRO A 79 12.25 -6.00 5.79
CA PRO A 79 11.89 -7.16 6.62
C PRO A 79 10.39 -7.29 6.85
N LYS A 80 9.69 -6.17 7.05
CA LYS A 80 8.24 -6.19 7.23
C LYS A 80 7.50 -6.48 5.91
N LEU A 81 8.00 -5.94 4.80
CA LEU A 81 7.47 -6.27 3.50
C LEU A 81 7.63 -7.77 3.22
N GLU A 82 8.81 -8.34 3.49
CA GLU A 82 9.11 -9.76 3.32
C GLU A 82 8.12 -10.62 4.11
N GLU A 83 7.91 -10.34 5.39
CA GLU A 83 6.89 -11.01 6.21
C GLU A 83 5.50 -11.01 5.54
N ILE A 84 5.07 -9.87 4.99
CA ILE A 84 3.79 -9.75 4.29
C ILE A 84 3.81 -10.54 2.98
N VAL A 85 4.86 -10.48 2.17
CA VAL A 85 4.89 -11.21 0.88
C VAL A 85 5.18 -12.71 1.02
N THR A 86 5.71 -13.18 2.15
CA THR A 86 5.80 -14.62 2.45
C THR A 86 4.42 -15.20 2.81
N GLY A 87 3.48 -14.37 3.25
CA GLY A 87 2.09 -14.76 3.47
C GLY A 87 1.37 -15.22 2.20
N LYS A 88 0.34 -16.04 2.34
CA LYS A 88 -0.49 -16.50 1.22
C LYS A 88 -1.68 -15.56 1.02
N ASN A 89 -2.02 -15.31 -0.25
CA ASN A 89 -3.20 -14.53 -0.66
C ASN A 89 -3.22 -13.09 -0.13
N ASN A 90 -2.05 -12.45 -0.04
CA ASN A 90 -1.97 -11.04 0.33
C ASN A 90 -2.02 -10.19 -0.94
N ILE A 91 -2.85 -9.16 -0.96
CA ILE A 91 -2.78 -8.07 -1.94
C ILE A 91 -2.28 -6.85 -1.20
N ILE A 92 -1.22 -6.23 -1.71
CA ILE A 92 -0.60 -5.06 -1.09
C ILE A 92 -0.84 -3.86 -2.00
N ILE A 93 -1.34 -2.77 -1.43
CA ILE A 93 -1.66 -1.54 -2.15
C ILE A 93 -1.13 -0.36 -1.34
N GLY A 94 -0.59 0.65 -2.02
CA GLY A 94 -0.44 1.98 -1.44
C GLY A 94 0.81 2.72 -1.89
N ASP A 95 1.03 3.88 -1.29
CA ASP A 95 2.17 4.75 -1.60
C ASP A 95 3.41 4.29 -0.81
N ILE A 96 4.32 3.63 -1.53
CA ILE A 96 5.53 3.05 -0.97
C ILE A 96 6.69 4.08 -1.01
N ASN A 97 6.54 5.16 -1.78
CA ASN A 97 7.60 6.14 -2.03
C ASN A 97 8.92 5.50 -2.50
N ILE A 98 8.83 4.49 -3.40
CA ILE A 98 9.98 3.88 -4.09
C ILE A 98 9.70 3.94 -5.58
N ASN A 99 10.47 4.72 -6.35
CA ASN A 99 10.15 4.95 -7.76
C ASN A 99 10.60 3.79 -8.65
N LEU A 100 9.66 2.95 -9.12
CA LEU A 100 9.96 1.79 -9.98
C LEU A 100 10.46 2.15 -11.39
N ASN A 101 10.31 3.40 -11.82
CA ASN A 101 10.83 3.89 -13.12
C ASN A 101 12.34 4.07 -13.13
N LEU A 102 12.98 4.15 -11.96
CA LEU A 102 14.43 4.29 -11.87
C LEU A 102 15.11 3.00 -12.34
N LYS A 103 16.25 3.17 -13.04
CA LYS A 103 17.06 2.04 -13.54
C LYS A 103 17.52 1.16 -12.37
N ASN A 104 17.79 -0.12 -12.67
CA ASN A 104 18.27 -1.13 -11.71
C ASN A 104 19.72 -0.86 -11.22
N THR A 105 20.21 0.37 -11.26
CA THR A 105 21.50 0.78 -10.70
C THR A 105 21.39 1.19 -9.24
N ASN A 106 20.18 1.48 -8.75
CA ASN A 106 19.94 1.77 -7.33
C ASN A 106 19.73 0.46 -6.55
N LYS A 107 20.65 0.15 -5.64
CA LYS A 107 20.64 -1.08 -4.83
C LYS A 107 19.35 -1.25 -4.03
N ASP A 108 18.81 -0.18 -3.44
CA ASP A 108 17.61 -0.29 -2.61
C ASP A 108 16.38 -0.67 -3.45
N ILE A 109 16.30 -0.18 -4.69
CA ILE A 109 15.22 -0.52 -5.63
C ILE A 109 15.36 -1.97 -6.10
N VAL A 110 16.59 -2.42 -6.32
CA VAL A 110 16.88 -3.82 -6.64
C VAL A 110 16.44 -4.72 -5.49
N SER A 111 16.86 -4.44 -4.25
CA SER A 111 16.46 -5.20 -3.07
C SER A 111 14.94 -5.21 -2.87
N TYR A 112 14.26 -4.08 -3.06
CA TYR A 112 12.79 -4.02 -3.01
C TYR A 112 12.12 -4.92 -4.06
N LYS A 113 12.61 -4.91 -5.30
CA LYS A 113 12.10 -5.78 -6.37
C LYS A 113 12.39 -7.26 -6.08
N GLU A 114 13.58 -7.57 -5.56
CA GLU A 114 13.98 -8.92 -5.18
C GLU A 114 13.13 -9.47 -4.05
N THR A 115 12.90 -8.70 -2.97
CA THR A 115 12.01 -9.11 -1.87
C THR A 115 10.63 -9.53 -2.38
N VAL A 116 10.06 -8.76 -3.32
CA VAL A 116 8.76 -9.07 -3.93
C VAL A 116 8.84 -10.31 -4.84
N HIS A 117 9.80 -10.35 -5.76
CA HIS A 117 9.86 -11.41 -6.77
C HIS A 117 10.29 -12.77 -6.23
N SER A 118 11.24 -12.80 -5.30
CA SER A 118 11.72 -14.03 -4.65
C SER A 118 10.63 -14.72 -3.81
N ASN A 119 9.62 -13.98 -3.36
CA ASN A 119 8.47 -14.51 -2.63
C ASN A 119 7.28 -14.90 -3.54
N PHE A 120 7.49 -14.99 -4.86
CA PHE A 120 6.45 -15.30 -5.86
C PHE A 120 5.33 -14.25 -5.96
N TYR A 121 5.67 -12.98 -5.77
CA TYR A 121 4.77 -11.85 -6.01
C TYR A 121 5.22 -11.01 -7.22
N LYS A 122 4.27 -10.21 -7.73
CA LYS A 122 4.49 -9.30 -8.85
C LYS A 122 3.85 -7.94 -8.60
N PHE A 123 4.53 -6.90 -9.08
CA PHE A 123 3.94 -5.58 -9.28
C PHE A 123 2.97 -5.62 -10.46
N LEU A 124 1.76 -5.12 -10.28
CA LEU A 124 0.74 -5.06 -11.33
C LEU A 124 0.85 -3.80 -12.18
N ASN A 125 1.33 -2.69 -11.61
CA ASN A 125 1.37 -1.38 -12.23
C ASN A 125 2.79 -0.92 -12.64
N LYS A 126 3.62 -1.83 -13.16
CA LYS A 126 5.07 -1.63 -13.41
C LYS A 126 5.46 -0.40 -14.26
N VAL A 127 4.58 0.11 -15.13
CA VAL A 127 4.96 1.10 -16.17
C VAL A 127 4.05 2.32 -16.19
N ARG A 128 3.31 2.57 -15.11
CA ARG A 128 2.35 3.68 -15.05
C ARG A 128 2.78 4.68 -13.99
N ASN A 129 2.91 5.95 -14.38
CA ASN A 129 3.21 7.03 -13.44
C ASN A 129 1.99 7.25 -12.54
N THR A 130 2.15 6.95 -11.26
CA THR A 130 1.11 7.07 -10.24
C THR A 130 1.14 8.40 -9.51
N ARG A 131 2.23 9.17 -9.62
CA ARG A 131 2.27 10.57 -9.20
C ARG A 131 2.81 11.44 -10.33
N CYS A 132 2.14 12.55 -10.58
CA CYS A 132 2.57 13.53 -11.57
C CYS A 132 2.38 14.92 -10.98
N ASP A 133 3.49 15.59 -10.65
CA ASP A 133 3.48 17.02 -10.39
C ASP A 133 3.91 17.80 -11.65
N LYS A 134 4.11 19.11 -11.52
CA LYS A 134 4.46 19.97 -12.66
C LYS A 134 5.82 19.63 -13.30
N GLU A 135 6.71 18.96 -12.57
CA GLU A 135 8.12 18.79 -12.94
C GLU A 135 8.54 17.32 -13.03
N THR A 136 7.84 16.42 -12.35
CA THR A 136 8.24 15.02 -12.17
C THR A 136 7.09 14.04 -12.41
N LYS A 137 7.45 12.87 -12.92
CA LYS A 137 6.53 11.73 -13.11
C LYS A 137 7.15 10.49 -12.47
N THR A 138 6.50 9.95 -11.45
CA THR A 138 7.02 8.83 -10.67
C THR A 138 6.02 7.71 -10.54
N ASN A 139 6.51 6.47 -10.45
CA ASN A 139 5.71 5.29 -10.13
C ASN A 139 6.04 4.87 -8.69
N ILE A 140 5.28 5.38 -7.72
CA ILE A 140 5.55 5.20 -6.27
C ILE A 140 4.38 4.58 -5.49
N ASP A 141 3.15 4.72 -6.01
CA ASP A 141 2.02 3.93 -5.56
C ASP A 141 2.07 2.57 -6.23
N HIS A 142 2.02 1.48 -5.48
CA HIS A 142 2.18 0.13 -6.02
C HIS A 142 0.98 -0.75 -5.70
N VAL A 143 0.70 -1.66 -6.63
CA VAL A 143 -0.21 -2.79 -6.43
C VAL A 143 0.61 -4.07 -6.60
N ILE A 144 0.69 -4.87 -5.54
CA ILE A 144 1.48 -6.11 -5.49
C ILE A 144 0.52 -7.26 -5.18
N LEU A 145 0.62 -8.34 -5.95
CA LEU A 145 -0.19 -9.54 -5.76
C LEU A 145 0.62 -10.82 -5.97
N PRO A 146 0.12 -11.98 -5.50
CA PRO A 146 0.77 -13.26 -5.76
C PRO A 146 0.80 -13.57 -7.26
N ASN A 147 1.85 -14.24 -7.74
CA ASN A 147 2.01 -14.56 -9.16
C ASN A 147 0.84 -15.37 -9.72
N LYS A 148 0.27 -16.28 -8.91
CA LYS A 148 -0.89 -17.12 -9.24
C LYS A 148 -2.20 -16.34 -9.43
N MET A 149 -2.27 -15.10 -8.95
CA MET A 149 -3.47 -14.28 -9.07
C MET A 149 -3.41 -13.42 -10.34
N THR A 150 -4.55 -13.25 -11.00
CA THR A 150 -4.71 -12.33 -12.12
C THR A 150 -5.37 -11.05 -11.61
N GLY A 151 -5.02 -9.92 -12.22
CA GLY A 151 -5.57 -8.63 -11.85
C GLY A 151 -5.40 -7.65 -13.00
N LYS A 152 -6.20 -6.59 -12.96
CA LYS A 152 -6.06 -5.41 -13.82
C LYS A 152 -6.02 -4.19 -12.91
N VAL A 153 -5.16 -3.25 -13.23
CA VAL A 153 -5.09 -1.95 -12.56
C VAL A 153 -5.31 -0.92 -13.63
N ASP A 154 -6.22 0.01 -13.37
CA ASP A 154 -6.44 1.20 -14.19
C ASP A 154 -6.28 2.44 -13.32
N LEU A 155 -5.59 3.44 -13.86
CA LEU A 155 -5.36 4.69 -13.14
C LEU A 155 -6.52 5.64 -13.39
N GLN A 156 -7.14 6.09 -12.32
CA GLN A 156 -8.17 7.10 -12.32
C GLN A 156 -7.57 8.47 -12.03
N TYR A 157 -7.88 9.40 -12.92
CA TYR A 157 -7.56 10.82 -12.74
C TYR A 157 -8.64 11.44 -11.88
N THR A 158 -8.25 11.92 -10.71
CA THR A 158 -9.18 12.60 -9.80
C THR A 158 -8.57 13.93 -9.36
N PRO A 159 -9.35 15.02 -9.27
CA PRO A 159 -8.82 16.34 -8.88
C PRO A 159 -8.51 16.45 -7.38
N ILE A 160 -8.67 15.37 -6.62
CA ILE A 160 -8.54 15.37 -5.16
C ILE A 160 -7.09 15.17 -4.67
N SER A 161 -6.13 14.88 -5.57
CA SER A 161 -4.72 14.62 -5.23
C SER A 161 -3.80 14.75 -6.45
N ASP A 162 -2.51 14.99 -6.21
CA ASP A 162 -1.41 14.89 -7.18
C ASP A 162 -1.03 13.44 -7.53
N HIS A 163 -1.59 12.47 -6.80
CA HIS A 163 -1.52 11.04 -7.11
C HIS A 163 -2.70 10.61 -7.99
N LYS A 164 -2.40 9.78 -8.98
CA LYS A 164 -3.34 9.02 -9.80
C LYS A 164 -3.55 7.67 -9.13
N LYS A 165 -4.80 7.35 -8.80
CA LYS A 165 -5.17 6.18 -7.99
C LYS A 165 -5.69 5.07 -8.87
#